data_AF-A0A2G9ZLC4-F1
#
_entry.id   AF-A0A2G9ZLC4-F1
#
_cell.length_a   1.000
_cell.length_b   1.000
_cell.length_c   1.000
_cell.angle_alpha   90.00
_cell.angle_beta   90.00
_cell.angle_gamma   90.00
#
_symmetry.space_group_name_H-M   'P 1'
#
loop_
_entity.id
_entity.type
_entity.pdbx_description
1 polymer ?
#
loop_
_entity_poly.entity_id
_entity_poly.type
_entity_poly.pdbx_seq_one_letter_code
_entity_poly.pdbx_strand_id
1 'polypeptide(L)'
;MKNYFFSKSQNQSFGLVIGKFGQCLFLVFFTLGFLINPANAQSDLNKLTLTITPPLVKANVSPGDTWNSSVKVINNNNQPIKVFTEKHDFKSGEEGGIVLLAPPSQSSPDSQDFLLTQWLSIEAGPIEIPAQKSVDIPYTIKVPANAGPGGHYGLIFVGTKPQAEAAGTVLKVSSQLASIIMLTVRGETTESGEIREFSTDKSVYGRADVNFSVRFTNTGNVHLQPRGDIVIYDQWNKEKDRININHQSEFGNVLPQSTRQWQYVWTKGNGLLEMGRYRAMLVLSFGETSYETASQSLYFWKMNFPVLFGFLGGLAFLIILLVFLLRLYIRRAVKNAQSFLRVSPPPAPVGPQTLIIPAAGQANGGSINLKDKPDSVSPAPRRPRRKKLVAAGLAVVLVFSGYYFFRSGTEKAPALDGYPKINPVQTEEAPGEPVLPKEQPSSGMPAANKIVLPAITILNGSGQSGVAARALEFFASSGFQEINTGNADRFDYAGTIIKYPQKYAAQAEAVSQLFPIVVELMTDETRPEEIIVILGRDFSLQF
;
A
#
# COMPACT_ATOMS: atom_id res chain seq x y z
N MET A 1 28.89 84.05 36.34
CA MET A 1 27.79 84.72 35.61
C MET A 1 28.13 84.69 34.12
N LYS A 2 27.15 84.34 33.27
CA LYS A 2 26.91 84.71 31.84
C LYS A 2 28.14 84.84 30.92
N ASN A 3 28.17 84.42 29.66
CA ASN A 3 27.32 83.71 28.70
C ASN A 3 28.18 83.69 27.39
N TYR A 4 27.71 82.95 26.38
CA TYR A 4 27.99 83.10 24.93
C TYR A 4 29.20 82.40 24.28
N PHE A 5 28.85 81.35 23.52
CA PHE A 5 29.16 81.07 22.11
C PHE A 5 30.44 81.65 21.50
N PHE A 6 31.34 80.79 20.98
CA PHE A 6 31.47 80.47 19.54
C PHE A 6 32.57 79.42 19.26
N SER A 7 32.29 78.53 18.30
CA SER A 7 33.17 77.95 17.26
C SER A 7 34.56 77.35 17.57
N LYS A 8 34.61 76.02 17.35
CA LYS A 8 35.50 75.26 16.45
C LYS A 8 37.02 75.51 16.52
N SER A 9 37.73 74.47 16.99
CA SER A 9 38.90 73.80 16.38
C SER A 9 39.99 73.49 17.43
N GLN A 10 40.25 72.21 17.70
CA GLN A 10 41.55 71.58 17.41
C GLN A 10 41.64 70.13 17.92
N ASN A 11 42.28 69.31 17.10
CA ASN A 11 42.67 67.92 17.29
C ASN A 11 43.32 67.62 18.65
N GLN A 12 43.18 66.37 19.11
CA GLN A 12 44.35 65.54 19.44
C GLN A 12 43.99 64.04 19.55
N SER A 13 44.31 63.32 18.47
CA SER A 13 45.09 62.07 18.46
C SER A 13 45.25 61.31 19.80
N PHE A 14 44.44 60.27 20.03
CA PHE A 14 44.78 59.12 20.88
C PHE A 14 43.72 58.01 20.66
N GLY A 15 43.92 57.14 19.66
CA GLY A 15 42.94 56.07 19.43
C GLY A 15 43.22 55.10 18.29
N LEU A 16 44.39 55.14 17.64
CA LEU A 16 44.64 54.34 16.42
C LEU A 16 45.64 53.19 16.59
N VAL A 17 45.95 52.76 17.82
CA VAL A 17 46.90 51.64 18.06
C VAL A 17 46.26 50.43 18.75
N ILE A 18 45.06 50.56 19.33
CA ILE A 18 44.39 49.44 20.03
C ILE A 18 43.47 48.62 19.09
N GLY A 19 43.10 49.16 17.92
CA GLY A 19 42.18 48.49 16.98
C GLY A 19 42.79 47.43 16.06
N LYS A 20 44.11 47.46 15.81
CA LYS A 20 44.75 46.56 14.83
C LYS A 20 45.36 45.28 15.44
N PHE A 21 45.70 45.28 16.74
CA PHE A 21 46.21 44.08 17.41
C PHE A 21 45.09 43.10 17.78
N GLY A 22 43.89 43.59 18.13
CA GLY A 22 42.73 42.75 18.38
C GLY A 22 42.22 42.01 17.13
N GLN A 23 42.32 42.64 15.95
CA GLN A 23 41.88 42.03 14.70
C GLN A 23 42.82 40.92 14.19
N CYS A 24 44.14 41.05 14.40
CA CYS A 24 45.09 39.98 14.05
C CYS A 24 44.99 38.78 15.00
N LEU A 25 44.75 38.99 16.31
CA LEU A 25 44.60 37.88 17.25
C LEU A 25 43.29 37.11 17.03
N PHE A 26 42.21 37.80 16.63
CA PHE A 26 40.94 37.18 16.28
C PHE A 26 41.02 36.38 14.96
N LEU A 27 41.79 36.85 13.96
CA LEU A 27 42.01 36.12 12.71
C LEU A 27 42.92 34.89 12.86
N VAL A 28 43.86 34.89 13.80
CA VAL A 28 44.68 33.71 14.11
C VAL A 28 43.87 32.66 14.89
N PHE A 29 43.00 33.08 15.82
CA PHE A 29 42.09 32.14 16.51
C PHE A 29 40.99 31.59 15.58
N PHE A 30 40.52 32.37 14.60
CA PHE A 30 39.53 31.91 13.62
C PHE A 30 40.14 30.97 12.57
N THR A 31 41.42 31.12 12.23
CA THR A 31 42.13 30.19 11.32
C THR A 31 42.64 28.93 12.02
N LEU A 32 43.02 28.98 13.31
CA LEU A 32 43.36 27.78 14.08
C LEU A 32 42.13 26.96 14.50
N GLY A 33 40.98 27.61 14.74
CA GLY A 33 39.71 26.93 15.04
C GLY A 33 39.11 26.16 13.86
N PHE A 34 39.52 26.48 12.62
CA PHE A 34 39.07 25.80 11.39
C PHE A 34 39.96 24.61 10.98
N LEU A 35 41.11 24.40 11.65
CA LEU A 35 42.00 23.26 11.42
C LEU A 35 41.73 22.05 12.32
N ILE A 36 40.73 22.17 13.21
CA ILE A 36 40.24 21.07 14.05
C ILE A 36 38.77 20.82 13.71
N ASN A 37 38.48 20.58 12.44
CA ASN A 37 37.34 19.72 12.15
C ASN A 37 37.71 18.34 12.71
N PRO A 38 37.03 17.81 13.74
CA PRO A 38 37.03 16.36 13.88
C PRO A 38 36.46 15.88 12.55
N ALA A 39 37.33 15.32 11.70
CA ALA A 39 36.85 14.44 10.67
C ALA A 39 36.07 13.40 11.45
N ASN A 40 34.74 13.55 11.45
CA ASN A 40 33.83 12.46 11.72
C ASN A 40 34.14 11.50 10.57
N ALA A 41 35.20 10.71 10.74
CA ALA A 41 35.27 9.38 10.21
C ALA A 41 34.06 8.71 10.84
N GLN A 42 32.90 8.90 10.22
CA GLN A 42 31.90 7.86 10.20
C GLN A 42 32.69 6.63 9.80
N SER A 43 32.96 5.81 10.81
CA SER A 43 33.31 4.43 10.59
C SER A 43 32.16 3.94 9.72
N ASP A 44 32.43 3.83 8.42
CA ASP A 44 31.71 2.90 7.59
C ASP A 44 31.82 1.59 8.35
N LEU A 45 30.77 1.27 9.10
CA LEU A 45 30.53 -0.08 9.56
C LEU A 45 30.58 -0.88 8.27
N ASN A 46 31.73 -1.53 8.00
CA ASN A 46 32.01 -2.25 6.78
C ASN A 46 30.83 -3.17 6.48
N LYS A 47 29.87 -2.67 5.71
CA LYS A 47 28.60 -3.33 5.46
C LYS A 47 28.91 -4.34 4.37
N LEU A 48 29.41 -5.49 4.80
CA LEU A 48 29.71 -6.62 3.93
C LEU A 48 28.45 -6.95 3.13
N THR A 49 28.49 -6.65 1.84
CA THR A 49 27.39 -6.90 0.92
C THR A 49 27.74 -8.08 0.05
N LEU A 50 27.01 -9.18 0.21
CA LEU A 50 27.15 -10.39 -0.59
C LEU A 50 25.84 -10.60 -1.36
N THR A 51 25.92 -11.19 -2.54
CA THR A 51 24.74 -11.62 -3.32
C THR A 51 24.83 -13.11 -3.63
N ILE A 52 23.71 -13.83 -3.58
CA ILE A 52 23.61 -15.26 -3.89
C ILE A 52 22.64 -15.45 -5.06
N THR A 53 22.93 -16.36 -5.98
CA THR A 53 22.06 -16.66 -7.11
C THR A 53 22.17 -18.14 -7.52
N PRO A 54 21.05 -18.83 -7.78
CA PRO A 54 19.67 -18.36 -7.59
C PRO A 54 19.23 -18.42 -6.11
N PRO A 55 18.26 -17.59 -5.69
CA PRO A 55 17.68 -17.65 -4.35
C PRO A 55 16.75 -18.86 -4.15
N LEU A 56 16.21 -19.42 -5.24
CA LEU A 56 15.34 -20.58 -5.26
C LEU A 56 15.72 -21.47 -6.45
N VAL A 57 15.92 -22.76 -6.19
CA VAL A 57 16.16 -23.81 -7.18
C VAL A 57 14.98 -24.76 -7.16
N LYS A 58 14.34 -24.97 -8.30
CA LYS A 58 13.32 -26.01 -8.50
C LYS A 58 13.88 -27.08 -9.44
N ALA A 59 13.77 -28.35 -9.07
CA ALA A 59 14.27 -29.44 -9.91
C ALA A 59 13.38 -30.69 -9.80
N ASN A 60 13.19 -31.37 -10.93
CA ASN A 60 12.40 -32.61 -11.03
C ASN A 60 13.33 -33.77 -11.39
N VAL A 61 13.39 -34.79 -10.54
CA VAL A 61 14.35 -35.91 -10.64
C VAL A 61 13.66 -37.24 -10.38
N SER A 62 14.28 -38.33 -10.84
CA SER A 62 13.81 -39.68 -10.58
C SER A 62 14.59 -40.31 -9.41
N PRO A 63 14.03 -41.29 -8.70
CA PRO A 63 14.78 -42.05 -7.70
C PRO A 63 16.06 -42.65 -8.31
N GLY A 64 17.20 -42.51 -7.61
CA GLY A 64 18.51 -42.95 -8.09
C GLY A 64 19.28 -41.93 -8.95
N ASP A 65 18.66 -40.82 -9.37
CA ASP A 65 19.31 -39.80 -10.18
C ASP A 65 20.35 -38.99 -9.36
N THR A 66 21.35 -38.46 -10.07
CA THR A 66 22.29 -37.49 -9.52
C THR A 66 22.09 -36.14 -10.20
N TRP A 67 21.80 -35.11 -9.42
CA TRP A 67 21.64 -33.74 -9.90
C TRP A 67 22.85 -32.90 -9.52
N ASN A 68 23.47 -32.26 -10.51
CA ASN A 68 24.61 -31.37 -10.32
C ASN A 68 24.21 -29.93 -10.66
N SER A 69 24.56 -28.99 -9.79
CA SER A 69 24.30 -27.57 -10.02
C SER A 69 25.31 -26.74 -9.21
N SER A 70 25.18 -25.43 -9.24
CA SER A 70 26.04 -24.53 -8.49
C SER A 70 25.26 -23.34 -7.93
N VAL A 71 25.76 -22.80 -6.83
CA VAL A 71 25.30 -21.54 -6.27
C VAL A 71 26.37 -20.49 -6.58
N LYS A 72 25.97 -19.44 -7.31
CA LYS A 72 26.84 -18.29 -7.58
C LYS A 72 26.82 -17.34 -6.40
N VAL A 73 27.99 -16.99 -5.90
CA VAL A 73 28.15 -16.02 -4.81
C VAL A 73 28.97 -14.86 -5.32
N ILE A 74 28.42 -13.65 -5.21
CA ILE A 74 29.02 -12.41 -5.70
C ILE A 74 29.49 -11.60 -4.49
N ASN A 75 30.77 -11.24 -4.52
CA ASN A 75 31.34 -10.31 -3.55
C ASN A 75 31.21 -8.88 -4.09
N ASN A 76 30.24 -8.12 -3.56
CA ASN A 76 30.02 -6.72 -3.94
C ASN A 76 30.94 -5.74 -3.20
N ASN A 77 31.96 -6.23 -2.48
CA ASN A 77 32.88 -5.42 -1.69
C ASN A 77 34.22 -5.26 -2.40
N ASN A 78 34.97 -4.23 -2.01
CA ASN A 78 36.28 -3.90 -2.58
C ASN A 78 37.44 -4.70 -1.96
N GLN A 79 37.15 -5.70 -1.13
CA GLN A 79 38.13 -6.56 -0.48
C GLN A 79 37.76 -8.03 -0.69
N PRO A 80 38.74 -8.95 -0.77
CA PRO A 80 38.46 -10.38 -0.83
C PRO A 80 37.75 -10.85 0.45
N ILE A 81 36.79 -11.76 0.30
CA ILE A 81 36.01 -12.29 1.43
C ILE A 81 36.11 -13.81 1.42
N LYS A 82 36.34 -14.39 2.60
CA LYS A 82 36.25 -15.83 2.82
C LYS A 82 34.84 -16.18 3.28
N VAL A 83 34.16 -17.02 2.52
CA VAL A 83 32.82 -17.53 2.84
C VAL A 83 32.89 -19.01 3.19
N PHE A 84 31.92 -19.44 3.98
CA PHE A 84 31.68 -20.83 4.37
C PHE A 84 30.29 -21.21 3.92
N THR A 85 30.12 -22.48 3.56
CA THR A 85 28.80 -23.01 3.23
C THR A 85 28.31 -23.97 4.31
N GLU A 86 27.01 -23.95 4.55
CA GLU A 86 26.35 -24.85 5.47
C GLU A 86 25.03 -25.30 4.85
N LYS A 87 24.68 -26.57 5.04
CA LYS A 87 23.44 -27.14 4.54
C LYS A 87 22.49 -27.41 5.70
N HIS A 88 21.23 -27.01 5.55
CA HIS A 88 20.23 -27.11 6.62
C HIS A 88 18.90 -27.62 6.08
N ASP A 89 18.29 -28.52 6.83
CA ASP A 89 16.90 -28.90 6.64
C ASP A 89 15.99 -27.85 7.27
N PHE A 90 14.77 -27.73 6.74
CA PHE A 90 13.79 -26.80 7.29
C PHE A 90 12.37 -27.33 7.19
N LYS A 91 11.51 -26.78 8.04
CA LYS A 91 10.06 -26.93 7.95
C LYS A 91 9.40 -25.56 7.86
N SER A 92 8.13 -25.55 7.46
CA SER A 92 7.32 -24.34 7.56
C SER A 92 7.03 -24.01 9.03
N GLY A 93 7.09 -22.72 9.38
CA GLY A 93 6.54 -22.23 10.65
C GLY A 93 5.00 -22.25 10.67
N GLU A 94 4.41 -22.02 11.84
CA GLU A 94 2.94 -22.10 12.07
C GLU A 94 2.12 -21.10 11.22
N GLU A 95 2.70 -19.95 10.88
CA GLU A 95 2.06 -18.88 10.11
C GLU A 95 2.81 -18.60 8.80
N GLY A 96 3.65 -19.55 8.37
CA GLY A 96 4.62 -19.38 7.30
C GLY A 96 6.04 -19.12 7.83
N GLY A 97 6.94 -18.77 6.91
CA GLY A 97 8.36 -18.65 7.22
C GLY A 97 9.08 -20.00 7.31
N ILE A 98 10.39 -19.94 7.56
CA ILE A 98 11.28 -21.09 7.57
C ILE A 98 11.76 -21.32 9.00
N VAL A 99 11.57 -22.53 9.52
CA VAL A 99 12.15 -22.99 10.78
C VAL A 99 13.24 -24.00 10.45
N LEU A 100 14.49 -23.64 10.77
CA LEU A 100 15.63 -24.53 10.58
C LEU A 100 15.55 -25.71 11.54
N LEU A 101 15.82 -26.90 11.02
CA LEU A 101 15.92 -28.11 11.82
C LEU A 101 17.35 -28.29 12.29
N ALA A 102 17.51 -28.81 13.51
CA ALA A 102 18.81 -29.21 14.00
C ALA A 102 19.37 -30.35 13.12
N PRO A 103 20.71 -30.48 13.03
CA PRO A 103 21.35 -31.58 12.31
C PRO A 103 20.79 -32.95 12.73
N PRO A 104 20.84 -33.98 11.85
CA PRO A 104 20.08 -35.24 11.93
C PRO A 104 20.31 -36.10 13.18
N SER A 105 21.15 -35.68 14.12
CA SER A 105 21.33 -36.31 15.43
C SER A 105 20.11 -36.13 16.36
N GLN A 106 19.11 -35.32 16.00
CA GLN A 106 17.96 -34.96 16.86
C GLN A 106 16.58 -34.93 16.17
N SER A 107 16.43 -35.46 14.95
CA SER A 107 15.14 -35.41 14.22
C SER A 107 14.26 -36.65 14.45
N SER A 108 12.98 -36.41 14.78
CA SER A 108 11.95 -37.45 14.91
C SER A 108 11.71 -38.18 13.57
N PRO A 109 11.39 -39.48 13.58
CA PRO A 109 11.20 -40.30 12.38
C PRO A 109 10.18 -39.73 11.37
N ASP A 110 9.10 -39.11 11.85
CA ASP A 110 7.98 -38.65 11.02
C ASP A 110 8.29 -37.43 10.13
N SER A 111 9.49 -36.83 10.27
CA SER A 111 9.89 -35.63 9.53
C SER A 111 10.93 -35.89 8.43
N GLN A 112 11.36 -37.13 8.24
CA GLN A 112 12.43 -37.48 7.31
C GLN A 112 12.01 -37.50 5.84
N ASP A 113 10.71 -37.66 5.57
CA ASP A 113 10.19 -37.90 4.22
C ASP A 113 10.31 -36.69 3.29
N PHE A 114 10.49 -35.48 3.82
CA PHE A 114 10.60 -34.25 3.01
C PHE A 114 11.99 -33.59 3.09
N LEU A 115 12.98 -34.24 3.70
CA LEU A 115 14.31 -33.67 3.92
C LEU A 115 15.25 -33.93 2.74
N LEU A 116 16.03 -32.91 2.36
CA LEU A 116 16.97 -32.99 1.24
C LEU A 116 18.44 -33.10 1.68
N THR A 117 18.79 -32.56 2.85
CA THR A 117 20.19 -32.27 3.23
C THR A 117 21.07 -33.52 3.32
N GLN A 118 20.48 -34.69 3.60
CA GLN A 118 21.14 -35.99 3.57
C GLN A 118 21.66 -36.41 2.18
N TRP A 119 21.02 -35.94 1.11
CA TRP A 119 21.39 -36.24 -0.28
C TRP A 119 22.32 -35.19 -0.89
N LEU A 120 22.38 -34.01 -0.26
CA LEU A 120 23.12 -32.84 -0.72
C LEU A 120 24.58 -32.86 -0.25
N SER A 121 25.51 -32.67 -1.17
CA SER A 121 26.93 -32.51 -0.92
C SER A 121 27.41 -31.17 -1.48
N ILE A 122 28.09 -30.39 -0.64
CA ILE A 122 28.66 -29.08 -0.99
C ILE A 122 29.94 -28.85 -0.16
N GLU A 123 30.90 -28.11 -0.72
CA GLU A 123 32.14 -27.78 -0.03
C GLU A 123 31.92 -26.73 1.07
N ALA A 124 32.21 -27.08 2.32
CA ALA A 124 32.00 -26.20 3.49
C ALA A 124 32.92 -24.96 3.50
N GLY A 125 33.99 -24.96 2.70
CA GLY A 125 34.99 -23.91 2.64
C GLY A 125 36.14 -24.05 3.66
N PRO A 126 36.97 -23.00 3.83
CA PRO A 126 36.77 -21.64 3.35
C PRO A 126 36.91 -21.50 1.83
N ILE A 127 36.02 -20.71 1.21
CA ILE A 127 36.05 -20.35 -0.21
C ILE A 127 36.36 -18.86 -0.30
N GLU A 128 37.44 -18.50 -0.97
CA GLU A 128 37.82 -17.10 -1.16
C GLU A 128 37.16 -16.53 -2.41
N ILE A 129 36.41 -15.44 -2.23
CA ILE A 129 35.76 -14.70 -3.31
C ILE A 129 36.49 -13.36 -3.47
N PRO A 130 37.21 -13.15 -4.59
CA PRO A 130 37.91 -11.89 -4.83
C PRO A 130 36.97 -10.69 -4.81
N ALA A 131 37.53 -9.50 -4.55
CA ALA A 131 36.80 -8.25 -4.57
C ALA A 131 36.09 -8.03 -5.92
N GLN A 132 34.81 -7.62 -5.90
CA GLN A 132 34.00 -7.34 -7.10
C GLN A 132 33.92 -8.52 -8.10
N LYS A 133 34.10 -9.75 -7.63
CA LYS A 133 34.01 -10.98 -8.44
C LYS A 133 32.98 -11.95 -7.88
N SER A 134 32.66 -12.95 -8.70
CA SER A 134 31.75 -14.03 -8.35
C SER A 134 32.45 -15.39 -8.44
N VAL A 135 32.08 -16.31 -7.56
CA VAL A 135 32.52 -17.71 -7.58
C VAL A 135 31.29 -18.60 -7.62
N ASP A 136 31.35 -19.64 -8.47
CA ASP A 136 30.33 -20.70 -8.51
C ASP A 136 30.76 -21.82 -7.58
N ILE A 137 29.94 -22.09 -6.57
CA ILE A 137 30.17 -23.16 -5.61
C ILE A 137 29.34 -24.36 -6.07
N PRO A 138 29.98 -25.43 -6.60
CA PRO A 138 29.25 -26.59 -7.08
C PRO A 138 28.66 -27.38 -5.91
N TYR A 139 27.48 -27.95 -6.13
CA TYR A 139 26.86 -28.90 -5.22
C TYR A 139 26.24 -30.05 -6.02
N THR A 140 26.15 -31.20 -5.36
CA THR A 140 25.60 -32.43 -5.92
C THR A 140 24.52 -32.97 -5.02
N ILE A 141 23.39 -33.37 -5.59
CA ILE A 141 22.31 -34.07 -4.90
C ILE A 141 22.27 -35.50 -5.44
N LYS A 142 22.55 -36.49 -4.59
CA LYS A 142 22.46 -37.92 -4.93
C LYS A 142 21.18 -38.49 -4.36
N VAL A 143 20.15 -38.63 -5.20
CA VAL A 143 18.85 -39.14 -4.80
C VAL A 143 18.94 -40.66 -4.61
N PRO A 144 18.61 -41.22 -3.43
CA PRO A 144 18.58 -42.65 -3.23
C PRO A 144 17.57 -43.34 -4.16
N ALA A 145 17.84 -44.60 -4.50
CA ALA A 145 16.91 -45.41 -5.30
C ALA A 145 15.58 -45.70 -4.56
N ASN A 146 15.59 -45.64 -3.23
CA ASN A 146 14.43 -45.81 -2.36
C ASN A 146 13.83 -44.48 -1.87
N ALA A 147 14.15 -43.35 -2.52
CA ALA A 147 13.55 -42.06 -2.20
C ALA A 147 12.02 -42.12 -2.40
N GLY A 148 11.26 -41.65 -1.40
CA GLY A 148 9.82 -41.50 -1.52
C GLY A 148 9.44 -40.48 -2.60
N PRO A 149 8.30 -40.64 -3.30
CA PRO A 149 7.83 -39.66 -4.26
C PRO A 149 7.31 -38.40 -3.56
N GLY A 150 7.42 -37.25 -4.22
CA GLY A 150 6.96 -35.97 -3.68
C GLY A 150 8.10 -34.95 -3.50
N GLY A 151 7.89 -33.97 -2.63
CA GLY A 151 8.78 -32.84 -2.45
C GLY A 151 9.84 -33.04 -1.36
N HIS A 152 11.10 -32.71 -1.66
CA HIS A 152 12.22 -32.71 -0.73
C HIS A 152 12.87 -31.33 -0.70
N TYR A 153 13.12 -30.81 0.51
CA TYR A 153 13.47 -29.42 0.74
C TYR A 153 14.75 -29.28 1.56
N GLY A 154 15.57 -28.31 1.18
CA GLY A 154 16.79 -27.98 1.91
C GLY A 154 17.25 -26.56 1.61
N LEU A 155 18.19 -26.09 2.42
CA LEU A 155 18.81 -24.77 2.30
C LEU A 155 20.32 -24.93 2.18
N ILE A 156 20.90 -24.16 1.27
CA ILE A 156 22.33 -23.87 1.27
C ILE A 156 22.50 -22.47 1.83
N PHE A 157 23.12 -22.36 2.99
CA PHE A 157 23.61 -21.11 3.51
C PHE A 157 25.03 -20.84 3.04
N VAL A 158 25.31 -19.59 2.68
CA VAL A 158 26.65 -19.09 2.41
C VAL A 158 26.87 -17.83 3.24
N GLY A 159 27.92 -17.80 4.05
CA GLY A 159 28.18 -16.64 4.89
C GLY A 159 29.60 -16.54 5.41
N THR A 160 29.90 -15.43 6.05
CA THR A 160 31.20 -15.21 6.71
C THR A 160 31.14 -15.73 8.15
N LYS A 161 32.19 -16.43 8.60
CA LYS A 161 32.33 -16.74 10.02
C LYS A 161 33.05 -15.60 10.72
N PRO A 162 32.59 -15.14 11.90
CA PRO A 162 33.30 -14.12 12.64
C PRO A 162 34.69 -14.64 12.98
N GLN A 163 35.72 -13.95 12.50
CA GLN A 163 37.10 -14.25 12.88
C GLN A 163 37.21 -14.00 14.39
N ALA A 164 37.45 -15.06 15.18
CA ALA A 164 37.87 -14.88 16.56
C ALA A 164 39.20 -14.08 16.53
N GLU A 165 39.38 -13.17 17.50
CA GLU A 165 40.58 -12.33 17.67
C GLU A 165 40.62 -11.04 16.82
N ALA A 166 39.85 -10.04 17.26
CA ALA A 166 40.34 -8.66 17.22
C ALA A 166 40.08 -8.07 18.60
N ALA A 167 41.13 -7.69 19.31
CA ALA A 167 41.01 -7.08 20.64
C ALA A 167 40.25 -5.75 20.51
N GLY A 168 39.00 -5.73 20.98
CA GLY A 168 38.12 -4.58 20.95
C GLY A 168 36.66 -4.98 20.78
N THR A 169 35.75 -4.24 21.41
CA THR A 169 34.30 -4.41 21.25
C THR A 169 33.87 -3.93 19.86
N VAL A 170 34.20 -4.70 18.83
CA VAL A 170 33.70 -4.49 17.47
C VAL A 170 32.56 -5.48 17.26
N LEU A 171 31.34 -4.97 17.14
CA LEU A 171 30.16 -5.75 16.76
C LEU A 171 30.40 -6.30 15.33
N LYS A 172 30.83 -7.56 15.23
CA LYS A 172 31.02 -8.23 13.93
C LYS A 172 29.68 -8.76 13.44
N VAL A 173 29.11 -8.10 12.44
CA VAL A 173 27.94 -8.61 11.70
C VAL A 173 28.43 -9.69 10.74
N SER A 174 28.01 -10.94 10.96
CA SER A 174 28.16 -11.99 9.95
C SER A 174 26.98 -11.90 8.98
N SER A 175 27.28 -11.87 7.69
CA SER A 175 26.26 -11.92 6.63
C SER A 175 26.12 -13.37 6.21
N GLN A 176 24.89 -13.88 6.23
CA GLN A 176 24.55 -15.25 5.83
C GLN A 176 23.38 -15.18 4.85
N LEU A 177 23.62 -15.66 3.64
CA LEU A 177 22.67 -15.73 2.54
C LEU A 177 22.17 -17.16 2.39
N ALA A 178 20.94 -17.34 1.92
CA ALA A 178 20.35 -18.66 1.71
C ALA A 178 19.92 -18.85 0.25
N SER A 179 20.14 -20.05 -0.28
CA SER A 179 19.52 -20.56 -1.49
C SER A 179 18.60 -21.72 -1.10
N ILE A 180 17.33 -21.63 -1.47
CA ILE A 180 16.32 -22.66 -1.20
C ILE A 180 16.35 -23.68 -2.33
N ILE A 181 16.40 -24.96 -2.00
CA ILE A 181 16.26 -26.04 -2.98
C ILE A 181 14.92 -26.74 -2.73
N MET A 182 14.10 -26.77 -3.79
CA MET A 182 12.85 -27.52 -3.87
C MET A 182 13.02 -28.61 -4.93
N LEU A 183 13.24 -29.84 -4.48
CA LEU A 183 13.40 -31.00 -5.33
C LEU A 183 12.10 -31.78 -5.35
N THR A 184 11.62 -32.19 -6.52
CA THR A 184 10.48 -33.12 -6.65
C THR A 184 10.99 -34.45 -7.19
N VAL A 185 10.76 -35.51 -6.42
CA VAL A 185 11.06 -36.90 -6.82
C VAL A 185 9.82 -37.47 -7.52
N ARG A 186 10.01 -37.94 -8.76
CA ARG A 186 8.94 -38.53 -9.57
C ARG A 186 8.34 -39.78 -8.93
N GLY A 187 7.02 -39.90 -9.03
CA GLY A 187 6.23 -41.07 -8.61
C GLY A 187 4.79 -40.66 -8.30
N GLU A 188 4.17 -41.29 -7.31
CA GLU A 188 2.80 -40.93 -6.87
C GLU A 188 2.81 -39.60 -6.11
N THR A 189 2.53 -38.52 -6.83
CA THR A 189 2.40 -37.16 -6.28
C THR A 189 0.93 -36.81 -6.07
N THR A 190 0.59 -36.38 -4.87
CA THR A 190 -0.75 -35.88 -4.50
C THR A 190 -0.69 -34.37 -4.31
N GLU A 191 -1.40 -33.63 -5.17
CA GLU A 191 -1.45 -32.16 -5.19
C GLU A 191 -2.73 -31.60 -4.54
N SER A 192 -3.04 -32.01 -3.31
CA SER A 192 -4.29 -31.61 -2.62
C SER A 192 -4.06 -30.50 -1.60
N GLY A 193 -4.93 -29.49 -1.58
CA GLY A 193 -4.88 -28.41 -0.60
C GLY A 193 -6.23 -27.77 -0.33
N GLU A 194 -6.34 -27.03 0.77
CA GLU A 194 -7.59 -26.40 1.19
C GLU A 194 -7.39 -25.02 1.81
N ILE A 195 -8.41 -24.16 1.65
CA ILE A 195 -8.47 -22.87 2.31
C ILE A 195 -8.97 -23.11 3.74
N ARG A 196 -8.10 -22.92 4.74
CA ARG A 196 -8.45 -23.03 6.16
C ARG A 196 -9.18 -21.80 6.66
N GLU A 197 -8.75 -20.64 6.20
CA GLU A 197 -9.28 -19.37 6.67
C GLU A 197 -9.28 -18.33 5.56
N PHE A 198 -10.41 -17.64 5.43
CA PHE A 198 -10.50 -16.39 4.72
C PHE A 198 -11.34 -15.41 5.54
N SER A 199 -10.66 -14.44 6.16
CA SER A 199 -11.27 -13.56 7.17
C SER A 199 -10.80 -12.12 7.03
N THR A 200 -11.47 -11.22 7.76
CA THR A 200 -11.08 -9.82 7.90
C THR A 200 -10.99 -9.44 9.38
N ASP A 201 -10.16 -8.44 9.71
CA ASP A 201 -9.94 -8.01 11.11
C ASP A 201 -11.17 -7.38 11.76
N LYS A 202 -12.11 -6.85 10.96
CA LYS A 202 -13.36 -6.22 11.40
C LYS A 202 -14.51 -6.65 10.51
N SER A 203 -15.73 -6.54 11.01
CA SER A 203 -16.96 -6.74 10.22
C SER A 203 -17.52 -5.44 9.64
N VAL A 204 -17.09 -4.28 10.15
CA VAL A 204 -17.53 -2.94 9.73
C VAL A 204 -16.33 -2.01 9.63
N TYR A 205 -16.19 -1.35 8.47
CA TYR A 205 -15.10 -0.44 8.17
C TYR A 205 -15.61 0.97 7.87
N GLY A 206 -14.88 1.98 8.36
CA GLY A 206 -15.15 3.39 8.04
C GLY A 206 -14.65 3.81 6.65
N ARG A 207 -13.62 3.12 6.15
CA ARG A 207 -12.89 3.41 4.90
C ARG A 207 -12.56 2.10 4.19
N ALA A 208 -12.01 2.18 2.98
CA ALA A 208 -11.41 1.02 2.33
C ALA A 208 -9.99 0.85 2.88
N ASP A 209 -9.88 0.23 4.04
CA ASP A 209 -8.64 -0.17 4.73
C ASP A 209 -8.83 -1.58 5.30
N VAL A 210 -9.28 -2.49 4.44
CA VAL A 210 -9.71 -3.84 4.83
C VAL A 210 -8.53 -4.79 4.75
N ASN A 211 -8.16 -5.38 5.90
CA ASN A 211 -7.12 -6.39 5.98
C ASN A 211 -7.74 -7.76 5.80
N PHE A 212 -7.35 -8.46 4.74
CA PHE A 212 -7.72 -9.85 4.48
C PHE A 212 -6.63 -10.78 5.00
N SER A 213 -7.02 -11.77 5.80
CA SER A 213 -6.17 -12.89 6.19
C SER A 213 -6.56 -14.13 5.38
N VAL A 214 -5.59 -14.74 4.72
CA VAL A 214 -5.77 -15.96 3.93
C VAL A 214 -4.86 -17.04 4.50
N ARG A 215 -5.42 -18.17 4.94
CA ARG A 215 -4.66 -19.36 5.36
C ARG A 215 -4.96 -20.53 4.42
N PHE A 216 -3.92 -21.07 3.80
CA PHE A 216 -4.01 -22.23 2.93
C PHE A 216 -3.17 -23.37 3.50
N THR A 217 -3.75 -24.57 3.56
CA THR A 217 -3.06 -25.79 3.99
C THR A 217 -2.81 -26.69 2.79
N ASN A 218 -1.58 -27.16 2.68
CA ASN A 218 -1.24 -28.23 1.75
C ASN A 218 -1.38 -29.58 2.47
N THR A 219 -2.27 -30.42 1.94
CA THR A 219 -2.58 -31.77 2.45
C THR A 219 -1.90 -32.88 1.63
N GLY A 220 -1.21 -32.51 0.56
CA GLY A 220 -0.48 -33.40 -0.33
C GLY A 220 0.93 -33.75 0.15
N ASN A 221 1.69 -34.38 -0.75
CA ASN A 221 3.09 -34.79 -0.54
C ASN A 221 4.10 -33.99 -1.38
N VAL A 222 3.64 -33.04 -2.20
CA VAL A 222 4.47 -32.10 -2.96
C VAL A 222 4.07 -30.67 -2.65
N HIS A 223 4.99 -29.72 -2.78
CA HIS A 223 4.70 -28.30 -2.55
C HIS A 223 3.63 -27.82 -3.54
N LEU A 224 2.76 -26.95 -3.04
CA LEU A 224 1.76 -26.29 -3.85
C LEU A 224 2.09 -24.80 -3.96
N GLN A 225 1.76 -24.21 -5.10
CA GLN A 225 1.85 -22.77 -5.30
C GLN A 225 0.46 -22.20 -5.59
N PRO A 226 -0.31 -21.84 -4.55
CA PRO A 226 -1.65 -21.27 -4.74
C PRO A 226 -1.56 -19.91 -5.42
N ARG A 227 -2.27 -19.77 -6.55
CA ARG A 227 -2.38 -18.56 -7.35
C ARG A 227 -3.84 -18.22 -7.60
N GLY A 228 -4.20 -16.95 -7.57
CA GLY A 228 -5.55 -16.52 -7.90
C GLY A 228 -5.84 -15.12 -7.38
N ASP A 229 -7.09 -14.86 -7.01
CA ASP A 229 -7.54 -13.49 -6.75
C ASP A 229 -8.45 -13.37 -5.54
N ILE A 230 -8.41 -12.21 -4.88
CA ILE A 230 -9.50 -11.71 -4.05
C ILE A 230 -10.29 -10.71 -4.89
N VAL A 231 -11.51 -11.09 -5.28
CA VAL A 231 -12.42 -10.22 -6.06
C VAL A 231 -13.43 -9.59 -5.12
N ILE A 232 -13.53 -8.27 -5.17
CA ILE A 232 -14.36 -7.48 -4.26
C ILE A 232 -15.59 -6.97 -5.01
N TYR A 233 -16.77 -7.36 -4.55
CA TYR A 233 -18.05 -6.95 -5.10
C TYR A 233 -18.79 -6.03 -4.14
N ASP A 234 -19.50 -5.04 -4.69
CA ASP A 234 -20.45 -4.24 -3.93
C ASP A 234 -21.81 -4.94 -3.76
N GLN A 235 -22.74 -4.26 -3.10
CA GLN A 235 -24.10 -4.75 -2.85
C GLN A 235 -24.95 -4.95 -4.12
N TRP A 236 -24.53 -4.39 -5.25
CA TRP A 236 -25.16 -4.60 -6.56
C TRP A 236 -24.43 -5.66 -7.40
N ASN A 237 -23.52 -6.41 -6.77
CA ASN A 237 -22.70 -7.43 -7.41
C ASN A 237 -21.78 -6.88 -8.51
N LYS A 238 -21.46 -5.59 -8.48
CA LYS A 238 -20.47 -4.98 -9.37
C LYS A 238 -19.07 -5.20 -8.81
N GLU A 239 -18.16 -5.69 -9.64
CA GLU A 239 -16.74 -5.80 -9.30
C GLU A 239 -16.15 -4.39 -9.08
N LYS A 240 -15.55 -4.20 -7.90
CA LYS A 240 -14.97 -2.94 -7.47
C LYS A 240 -13.46 -2.95 -7.55
N ASP A 241 -12.84 -4.07 -7.19
CA ASP A 241 -11.40 -4.26 -7.28
C ASP A 241 -11.05 -5.75 -7.27
N ARG A 242 -9.82 -6.03 -7.66
CA ARG A 242 -9.20 -7.35 -7.68
C ARG A 242 -7.81 -7.27 -7.10
N ILE A 243 -7.52 -8.15 -6.16
CA ILE A 243 -6.19 -8.29 -5.56
C ILE A 243 -5.60 -9.62 -6.01
N ASN A 244 -4.53 -9.55 -6.79
CA ASN A 244 -3.85 -10.73 -7.30
C ASN A 244 -3.02 -11.39 -6.19
N ILE A 245 -3.11 -12.71 -6.09
CA ILE A 245 -2.41 -13.57 -5.14
C ILE A 245 -1.38 -14.39 -5.92
N ASN A 246 -0.09 -14.12 -5.68
CA ASN A 246 1.05 -14.90 -6.20
C ASN A 246 1.13 -15.04 -7.73
N HIS A 247 0.48 -14.17 -8.54
CA HIS A 247 0.56 -14.25 -10.00
C HIS A 247 1.98 -14.02 -10.55
N GLN A 248 2.71 -13.07 -9.94
CA GLN A 248 4.04 -12.62 -10.40
C GLN A 248 5.20 -13.11 -9.54
N SER A 249 4.96 -14.12 -8.70
CA SER A 249 5.93 -14.58 -7.73
C SER A 249 6.34 -16.01 -8.01
N GLU A 250 7.65 -16.27 -8.06
CA GLU A 250 8.21 -17.63 -7.93
C GLU A 250 8.14 -18.15 -6.49
N PHE A 251 7.73 -17.27 -5.56
CA PHE A 251 7.53 -17.55 -4.16
C PHE A 251 6.03 -17.74 -3.85
N GLY A 252 5.72 -18.05 -2.59
CA GLY A 252 4.35 -18.41 -2.17
C GLY A 252 4.10 -19.91 -2.13
N ASN A 253 5.15 -20.73 -2.23
CA ASN A 253 5.03 -22.18 -2.05
C ASN A 253 4.56 -22.51 -0.62
N VAL A 254 3.67 -23.50 -0.54
CA VAL A 254 3.19 -24.12 0.69
C VAL A 254 3.71 -25.54 0.72
N LEU A 255 4.60 -25.84 1.68
CA LEU A 255 5.22 -27.16 1.79
C LEU A 255 4.18 -28.23 2.14
N PRO A 256 4.44 -29.51 1.83
CA PRO A 256 3.62 -30.62 2.28
C PRO A 256 3.30 -30.55 3.76
N GLN A 257 2.06 -30.91 4.13
CA GLN A 257 1.61 -30.98 5.52
C GLN A 257 1.80 -29.68 6.31
N SER A 258 1.76 -28.53 5.62
CA SER A 258 1.97 -27.23 6.23
C SER A 258 0.89 -26.22 5.85
N THR A 259 0.79 -25.17 6.66
CA THR A 259 -0.12 -24.06 6.44
C THR A 259 0.67 -22.79 6.22
N ARG A 260 0.28 -22.01 5.21
CA ARG A 260 0.84 -20.69 4.95
C ARG A 260 -0.23 -19.63 5.08
N GLN A 261 0.15 -18.50 5.68
CA GLN A 261 -0.70 -17.33 5.80
C GLN A 261 -0.19 -16.20 4.90
N TRP A 262 -1.14 -15.50 4.27
CA TRP A 262 -0.89 -14.24 3.58
C TRP A 262 -1.84 -13.17 4.11
N GLN A 263 -1.36 -11.93 4.06
CA GLN A 263 -2.15 -10.75 4.41
C GLN A 263 -2.21 -9.84 3.19
N TYR A 264 -3.43 -9.41 2.86
CA TYR A 264 -3.68 -8.49 1.76
C TYR A 264 -4.47 -7.30 2.28
N VAL A 265 -4.26 -6.13 1.69
CA VAL A 265 -4.96 -4.91 2.09
C VAL A 265 -5.71 -4.34 0.90
N TRP A 266 -7.01 -4.09 1.08
CA TRP A 266 -7.80 -3.37 0.10
C TRP A 266 -7.92 -1.90 0.46
N THR A 267 -7.43 -1.06 -0.45
CA THR A 267 -7.43 0.40 -0.29
C THR A 267 -8.29 1.15 -1.32
N LYS A 268 -8.75 0.46 -2.37
CA LYS A 268 -9.48 1.07 -3.49
C LYS A 268 -10.99 0.99 -3.28
N GLY A 269 -11.55 1.97 -2.59
CA GLY A 269 -12.99 2.07 -2.46
C GLY A 269 -13.44 3.26 -1.66
N ASN A 270 -12.67 4.35 -1.65
CA ASN A 270 -12.90 5.48 -0.74
C ASN A 270 -13.93 6.49 -1.28
N GLY A 271 -14.76 6.12 -2.25
CA GLY A 271 -15.84 6.98 -2.72
C GLY A 271 -16.81 7.35 -1.60
N LEU A 272 -17.27 8.61 -1.60
CA LEU A 272 -18.13 9.17 -0.54
C LEU A 272 -19.45 8.39 -0.34
N LEU A 273 -20.00 7.86 -1.44
CA LEU A 273 -21.26 7.09 -1.46
C LEU A 273 -21.04 5.59 -1.60
N GLU A 274 -19.79 5.12 -1.61
CA GLU A 274 -19.46 3.70 -1.71
C GLU A 274 -19.60 3.02 -0.34
N MET A 275 -20.84 2.95 0.13
CA MET A 275 -21.21 2.35 1.41
C MET A 275 -22.13 1.16 1.16
N GLY A 276 -22.14 0.21 2.09
CA GLY A 276 -23.02 -0.94 2.05
C GLY A 276 -22.32 -2.23 2.44
N ARG A 277 -22.97 -3.34 2.11
CA ARG A 277 -22.41 -4.68 2.30
C ARG A 277 -21.58 -5.04 1.08
N TYR A 278 -20.33 -5.43 1.34
CA TYR A 278 -19.40 -5.92 0.34
C TYR A 278 -19.25 -7.44 0.48
N ARG A 279 -18.94 -8.07 -0.65
CA ARG A 279 -18.57 -9.48 -0.72
C ARG A 279 -17.15 -9.57 -1.28
N ALA A 280 -16.23 -10.14 -0.51
CA ALA A 280 -14.94 -10.55 -1.03
C ALA A 280 -14.99 -12.04 -1.34
N MET A 281 -14.54 -12.41 -2.53
CA MET A 281 -14.49 -13.78 -3.01
C MET A 281 -13.04 -14.13 -3.28
N LEU A 282 -12.50 -15.04 -2.48
CA LEU A 282 -11.19 -15.64 -2.69
C LEU A 282 -11.35 -16.82 -3.64
N VAL A 283 -10.55 -16.83 -4.70
CA VAL A 283 -10.42 -17.96 -5.63
C VAL A 283 -8.95 -18.28 -5.74
N LEU A 284 -8.57 -19.50 -5.38
CA LEU A 284 -7.20 -20.01 -5.50
C LEU A 284 -7.20 -21.24 -6.39
N SER A 285 -6.25 -21.27 -7.32
CA SER A 285 -5.88 -22.41 -8.14
C SER A 285 -4.51 -22.91 -7.71
N PHE A 286 -4.32 -24.23 -7.69
CA PHE A 286 -3.06 -24.86 -7.31
C PHE A 286 -2.91 -26.22 -8.00
N GLY A 287 -1.69 -26.75 -7.97
CA GLY A 287 -1.29 -27.95 -8.70
C GLY A 287 -0.60 -27.61 -10.02
N GLU A 288 0.37 -28.46 -10.39
CA GLU A 288 1.06 -28.40 -11.69
C GLU A 288 0.52 -29.46 -12.65
N THR A 289 0.11 -30.63 -12.12
CA THR A 289 -0.43 -31.72 -12.93
C THR A 289 -1.95 -31.75 -12.95
N SER A 290 -2.58 -31.48 -11.80
CA SER A 290 -4.04 -31.41 -11.67
C SER A 290 -4.41 -30.04 -11.12
N TYR A 291 -4.86 -29.14 -11.99
CA TYR A 291 -5.32 -27.81 -11.57
C TYR A 291 -6.56 -27.95 -10.69
N GLU A 292 -6.38 -27.89 -9.38
CA GLU A 292 -7.44 -27.83 -8.40
C GLU A 292 -7.81 -26.37 -8.12
N THR A 293 -9.07 -26.13 -7.79
CA THR A 293 -9.56 -24.79 -7.45
C THR A 293 -10.31 -24.82 -6.13
N ALA A 294 -9.91 -23.97 -5.20
CA ALA A 294 -10.62 -23.71 -3.96
C ALA A 294 -11.17 -22.28 -3.97
N SER A 295 -12.38 -22.11 -3.44
CA SER A 295 -12.99 -20.78 -3.34
C SER A 295 -13.71 -20.59 -2.01
N GLN A 296 -13.64 -19.38 -1.48
CA GLN A 296 -14.32 -19.00 -0.25
C GLN A 296 -14.82 -17.56 -0.36
N SER A 297 -16.01 -17.30 0.15
CA SER A 297 -16.59 -15.95 0.19
C SER A 297 -16.73 -15.47 1.61
N LEU A 298 -16.43 -14.20 1.83
CA LEU A 298 -16.71 -13.50 3.08
C LEU A 298 -17.48 -12.20 2.80
N TYR A 299 -18.18 -11.72 3.83
CA TYR A 299 -18.95 -10.48 3.75
C TYR A 299 -18.52 -9.52 4.84
N PHE A 300 -18.41 -8.25 4.50
CA PHE A 300 -18.11 -7.17 5.45
C PHE A 300 -18.89 -5.92 5.08
N TRP A 301 -19.04 -5.00 6.02
CA TRP A 301 -19.70 -3.73 5.80
C TRP A 301 -18.70 -2.60 5.67
N LYS A 302 -18.96 -1.68 4.75
CA LYS A 302 -18.26 -0.42 4.65
C LYS A 302 -19.26 0.72 4.83
N MET A 303 -19.01 1.59 5.81
CA MET A 303 -19.90 2.69 6.18
C MET A 303 -19.13 3.98 6.41
N ASN A 304 -19.42 5.01 5.62
CA ASN A 304 -18.85 6.34 5.85
C ASN A 304 -19.71 7.07 6.90
N PHE A 305 -19.42 6.80 8.18
CA PHE A 305 -20.17 7.37 9.31
C PHE A 305 -20.26 8.92 9.28
N PRO A 306 -19.20 9.67 8.93
CA PRO A 306 -19.31 11.12 8.74
C PRO A 306 -20.40 11.54 7.74
N VAL A 307 -20.48 10.86 6.59
CA VAL A 307 -21.53 11.15 5.57
C VAL A 307 -22.91 10.76 6.09
N LEU A 308 -23.03 9.59 6.73
CA LEU A 308 -24.29 9.12 7.30
C LEU A 308 -24.84 10.08 8.35
N PHE A 309 -24.03 10.49 9.33
CA PHE A 309 -24.44 11.43 10.37
C PHE A 309 -24.67 12.84 9.82
N GLY A 310 -23.90 13.27 8.81
CA GLY A 310 -24.14 14.53 8.12
C GLY A 310 -25.52 14.57 7.45
N PHE A 311 -25.90 13.49 6.75
CA PHE A 311 -27.23 13.37 6.13
C PHE A 311 -28.35 13.37 7.17
N LEU A 312 -28.24 12.55 8.23
CA LEU A 312 -29.23 12.50 9.31
C LEU A 312 -29.37 13.84 10.03
N GLY A 313 -28.24 14.53 10.29
CA GLY A 313 -28.22 15.87 10.88
C GLY A 313 -28.88 16.92 9.97
N GLY A 314 -28.59 16.88 8.67
CA GLY A 314 -29.21 17.75 7.68
C GLY A 314 -30.73 17.55 7.57
N LEU A 315 -31.19 16.28 7.58
CA LEU A 315 -32.61 15.94 7.56
C LEU A 315 -33.32 16.44 8.83
N ALA A 316 -32.74 16.21 10.00
CA ALA A 316 -33.28 16.71 11.27
C ALA A 316 -33.37 18.24 11.27
N PHE A 317 -32.33 18.93 10.77
CA PHE A 317 -32.32 20.38 10.62
C PHE A 317 -33.44 20.86 9.68
N LEU A 318 -33.63 20.22 8.53
CA LEU A 318 -34.69 20.55 7.58
C LEU A 318 -36.08 20.39 8.20
N ILE A 319 -36.31 19.31 8.96
CA ILE A 319 -37.57 19.09 9.69
C ILE A 319 -37.81 20.20 10.72
N ILE A 320 -36.78 20.55 11.50
CA ILE A 320 -36.87 21.64 12.49
C ILE A 320 -37.16 22.98 11.80
N LEU A 321 -36.49 23.26 10.68
CA LEU A 321 -36.70 24.47 9.88
C LEU A 321 -38.13 24.52 9.31
N LEU A 322 -38.63 23.41 8.77
CA LEU A 322 -39.99 23.32 8.25
C LEU A 322 -41.03 23.58 9.35
N VAL A 323 -40.87 22.94 10.52
CA VAL A 323 -41.75 23.19 11.69
C VAL A 323 -41.67 24.65 12.14
N PHE A 324 -40.48 25.25 12.10
CA PHE A 324 -40.29 26.66 12.44
C PHE A 324 -40.97 27.61 11.43
N LEU A 325 -40.79 27.38 10.12
CA LEU A 325 -41.41 28.16 9.06
C LEU A 325 -42.94 28.02 9.08
N LEU A 326 -43.46 26.81 9.28
CA LEU A 326 -44.89 26.56 9.44
C LEU A 326 -45.46 27.33 10.65
N ARG A 327 -44.74 27.33 11.77
CA ARG A 327 -45.12 28.13 12.95
C ARG A 327 -45.08 29.64 12.68
N LEU A 328 -44.15 30.13 11.85
CA LEU A 328 -44.12 31.53 11.44
C LEU A 328 -45.28 31.89 10.51
N TYR A 329 -45.59 31.02 9.54
CA TYR A 329 -46.70 31.18 8.62
C TYR A 329 -48.04 31.22 9.35
N ILE A 330 -48.34 30.23 10.20
CA ILE A 330 -49.59 30.19 10.99
C ILE A 330 -49.73 31.45 11.85
N ARG A 331 -48.65 31.91 12.50
CA ARG A 331 -48.69 33.16 13.28
C ARG A 331 -49.00 34.39 12.43
N ARG A 332 -48.47 34.47 11.20
CA ARG A 332 -48.79 35.56 10.27
C ARG A 332 -50.23 35.47 9.77
N ALA A 333 -50.68 34.27 9.38
CA ALA A 333 -52.04 34.03 8.92
C ALA A 333 -53.10 34.37 9.99
N VAL A 334 -52.88 33.95 11.25
CA VAL A 334 -53.78 34.28 12.37
C VAL A 334 -53.83 35.79 12.63
N LYS A 335 -52.70 36.50 12.60
CA LYS A 335 -52.67 37.96 12.75
C LYS A 335 -53.45 38.67 11.65
N ASN A 336 -53.28 38.24 10.40
CA ASN A 336 -53.99 38.80 9.27
C ASN A 336 -55.51 38.52 9.36
N ALA A 337 -55.90 37.30 9.74
CA ALA A 337 -57.31 36.94 9.97
C ALA A 337 -57.94 37.76 11.12
N GLN A 338 -57.20 37.98 12.21
CA GLN A 338 -57.64 38.83 13.33
C GLN A 338 -57.81 40.30 12.93
N SER A 339 -56.95 40.83 12.05
CA SER A 339 -57.11 42.20 11.53
C SER A 339 -58.32 42.36 10.60
N PHE A 340 -58.69 41.31 9.86
CA PHE A 340 -59.90 41.32 9.02
C PHE A 340 -61.20 41.22 9.84
N LEU A 341 -61.17 40.61 11.03
CA LEU A 341 -62.37 40.35 11.85
C LEU A 341 -62.75 41.46 12.85
N ARG A 342 -62.05 42.61 12.91
CA ARG A 342 -62.35 43.75 13.83
C ARG A 342 -62.85 43.32 15.22
N VAL A 343 -62.15 42.39 15.87
CA VAL A 343 -62.44 42.06 17.27
C VAL A 343 -61.67 43.03 18.15
N SER A 344 -62.38 44.02 18.71
CA SER A 344 -61.86 44.91 19.75
C SER A 344 -61.30 44.07 20.92
N PRO A 345 -60.17 44.47 21.54
CA PRO A 345 -59.67 43.77 22.72
C PRO A 345 -60.73 43.83 23.84
N PRO A 346 -60.87 42.79 24.69
CA PRO A 346 -61.83 42.81 25.78
C PRO A 346 -61.53 44.00 26.72
N PRO A 347 -62.56 44.70 27.24
CA PRO A 347 -62.34 45.82 28.14
C PRO A 347 -61.62 45.36 29.41
N ALA A 348 -60.74 46.21 29.93
CA ALA A 348 -59.98 45.97 31.16
C ALA A 348 -60.91 45.62 32.34
N PRO A 349 -60.45 44.80 33.31
CA PRO A 349 -61.28 44.46 34.47
C PRO A 349 -61.67 45.72 35.24
N VAL A 350 -62.98 45.93 35.36
CA VAL A 350 -63.59 47.00 36.15
C VAL A 350 -63.24 46.74 37.61
N GLY A 351 -62.65 47.73 38.29
CA GLY A 351 -62.37 47.69 39.73
C GLY A 351 -63.65 47.49 40.56
N PRO A 352 -63.54 47.00 41.81
CA PRO A 352 -64.70 46.64 42.61
C PRO A 352 -65.57 47.88 42.88
N GLN A 353 -66.85 47.81 42.48
CA GLN A 353 -67.86 48.80 42.83
C GLN A 353 -68.33 48.56 44.27
N THR A 354 -68.19 49.59 45.11
CA THR A 354 -68.67 49.62 46.49
C THR A 354 -70.20 49.71 46.50
N LEU A 355 -70.89 48.62 46.84
CA LEU A 355 -72.32 48.65 47.17
C LEU A 355 -72.47 49.03 48.65
N ILE A 356 -73.04 50.22 48.89
CA ILE A 356 -73.45 50.70 50.21
C ILE A 356 -74.85 50.14 50.50
N ILE A 357 -75.01 49.40 51.60
CA ILE A 357 -76.32 49.02 52.17
C ILE A 357 -76.37 49.57 53.61
N PRO A 358 -77.41 50.34 53.99
CA PRO A 358 -77.55 50.87 55.34
C PRO A 358 -78.03 49.81 56.34
N ALA A 359 -77.60 49.99 57.59
CA ALA A 359 -77.77 49.07 58.71
C ALA A 359 -79.19 49.06 59.32
N ALA A 360 -79.63 47.89 59.79
CA ALA A 360 -80.59 47.74 60.89
C ALA A 360 -80.40 46.39 61.59
N GLY A 361 -80.33 46.39 62.92
CA GLY A 361 -80.61 45.22 63.76
C GLY A 361 -79.43 44.64 64.53
N GLN A 362 -79.35 44.97 65.81
CA GLN A 362 -78.42 44.49 66.83
C GLN A 362 -78.39 42.97 67.02
N ALA A 363 -77.23 42.40 67.36
CA ALA A 363 -76.90 42.04 68.76
C ALA A 363 -75.69 41.10 68.86
N ASN A 364 -74.82 41.41 69.84
CA ASN A 364 -73.73 40.61 70.44
C ASN A 364 -72.57 40.19 69.52
N GLY A 365 -71.31 40.53 69.76
CA GLY A 365 -70.63 41.05 70.94
C GLY A 365 -69.22 40.45 70.93
N GLY A 366 -68.18 41.28 70.82
CA GLY A 366 -66.78 40.83 70.84
C GLY A 366 -65.87 41.66 69.93
N SER A 367 -65.11 42.55 70.55
CA SER A 367 -64.30 43.63 69.98
C SER A 367 -63.13 43.22 69.09
N ILE A 368 -62.93 44.02 68.05
CA ILE A 368 -61.70 44.20 67.25
C ILE A 368 -60.97 45.46 67.71
N ASN A 369 -59.63 45.41 67.81
CA ASN A 369 -58.69 46.51 67.49
C ASN A 369 -57.23 46.05 67.70
N LEU A 370 -56.18 46.44 66.97
CA LEU A 370 -55.96 47.42 65.89
C LEU A 370 -54.47 47.31 65.53
N LYS A 371 -54.08 47.10 64.26
CA LYS A 371 -53.10 47.97 63.53
C LYS A 371 -52.64 47.36 62.20
N ASP A 372 -52.61 48.28 61.24
CA ASP A 372 -51.71 48.42 60.09
C ASP A 372 -52.00 47.70 58.77
N LYS A 373 -52.22 48.58 57.78
CA LYS A 373 -52.44 48.40 56.34
C LYS A 373 -51.06 48.28 55.64
N PRO A 374 -50.95 48.16 54.30
CA PRO A 374 -50.45 46.96 53.63
C PRO A 374 -49.21 47.23 52.78
N ASP A 375 -48.37 46.22 52.53
CA ASP A 375 -47.43 46.28 51.40
C ASP A 375 -47.78 45.25 50.32
N SER A 376 -47.86 45.80 49.11
CA SER A 376 -48.17 45.21 47.83
C SER A 376 -47.41 43.93 47.50
N VAL A 377 -48.14 42.86 47.21
CA VAL A 377 -47.61 41.72 46.47
C VAL A 377 -47.63 42.05 44.97
N SER A 378 -46.46 42.29 44.39
CA SER A 378 -46.25 42.35 42.94
C SER A 378 -46.55 41.00 42.27
N PRO A 379 -47.25 40.94 41.12
CA PRO A 379 -47.33 39.72 40.35
C PRO A 379 -46.00 39.44 39.63
N ALA A 380 -45.50 38.21 39.79
CA ALA A 380 -44.26 37.75 39.18
C ALA A 380 -44.25 37.87 37.64
N PRO A 381 -43.12 38.22 37.01
CA PRO A 381 -43.04 38.35 35.56
C PRO A 381 -43.06 36.96 34.89
N ARG A 382 -44.09 36.68 34.09
CA ARG A 382 -44.13 35.53 33.18
C ARG A 382 -42.97 35.65 32.18
N ARG A 383 -41.95 34.78 32.28
CA ARG A 383 -40.83 34.67 31.32
C ARG A 383 -41.07 33.55 30.28
N PRO A 384 -41.60 33.84 29.07
CA PRO A 384 -41.62 32.87 27.96
C PRO A 384 -40.35 32.91 27.08
N ARG A 385 -39.39 33.81 27.35
CA ARG A 385 -38.19 34.00 26.51
C ARG A 385 -37.06 32.99 26.77
N ARG A 386 -36.98 32.38 27.96
CA ARG A 386 -35.85 31.49 28.33
C ARG A 386 -35.84 30.16 27.55
N LYS A 387 -37.00 29.53 27.29
CA LYS A 387 -37.07 28.25 26.55
C LYS A 387 -36.66 28.39 25.07
N LYS A 388 -36.94 29.54 24.44
CA LYS A 388 -36.53 29.82 23.05
C LYS A 388 -35.03 30.10 22.94
N LEU A 389 -34.45 30.77 23.94
CA LEU A 389 -32.99 31.00 24.03
C LEU A 389 -32.22 29.70 24.28
N VAL A 390 -32.76 28.78 25.09
CA VAL A 390 -32.14 27.46 25.31
C VAL A 390 -32.19 26.60 24.05
N ALA A 391 -33.30 26.58 23.32
CA ALA A 391 -33.41 25.83 22.06
C ALA A 391 -32.53 26.42 20.95
N ALA A 392 -32.43 27.76 20.84
CA ALA A 392 -31.52 28.42 19.91
C ALA A 392 -30.05 28.18 20.29
N GLY A 393 -29.72 28.21 21.58
CA GLY A 393 -28.40 27.84 22.08
C GLY A 393 -28.03 26.40 21.75
N LEU A 394 -28.95 25.45 21.93
CA LEU A 394 -28.74 24.04 21.57
C LEU A 394 -28.53 23.83 20.07
N ALA A 395 -29.27 24.55 19.22
CA ALA A 395 -29.08 24.50 17.76
C ALA A 395 -27.73 25.07 17.33
N VAL A 396 -27.29 26.19 17.94
CA VAL A 396 -25.97 26.77 17.68
C VAL A 396 -24.86 25.84 18.17
N VAL A 397 -25.02 25.22 19.33
CA VAL A 397 -24.06 24.23 19.86
C VAL A 397 -23.98 23.01 18.95
N LEU A 398 -25.09 22.51 18.41
CA LEU A 398 -25.08 21.37 17.48
C LEU A 398 -24.45 21.71 16.12
N VAL A 399 -24.69 22.92 15.60
CA VAL A 399 -24.07 23.39 14.35
C VAL A 399 -22.57 23.64 14.53
N PHE A 400 -22.15 24.25 15.64
CA PHE A 400 -20.73 24.46 15.95
C PHE A 400 -20.03 23.16 16.33
N SER A 401 -20.70 22.22 17.00
CA SER A 401 -20.20 20.86 17.26
C SER A 401 -19.97 20.12 15.95
N GLY A 402 -20.95 20.15 15.04
CA GLY A 402 -20.82 19.55 13.70
C GLY A 402 -19.69 20.19 12.88
N TYR A 403 -19.56 21.52 12.92
CA TYR A 403 -18.48 22.24 12.24
C TYR A 403 -17.10 21.96 12.85
N TYR A 404 -16.97 21.92 14.17
CA TYR A 404 -15.72 21.61 14.86
C TYR A 404 -15.30 20.16 14.58
N PHE A 405 -16.23 19.20 14.60
CA PHE A 405 -15.95 17.80 14.30
C PHE A 405 -15.60 17.55 12.82
N PHE A 406 -16.25 18.28 11.91
CA PHE A 406 -15.91 18.27 10.48
C PHE A 406 -14.51 18.85 10.21
N ARG A 407 -14.09 19.85 11.00
CA ARG A 407 -12.76 20.46 10.90
C ARG A 407 -11.67 19.67 11.63
N SER A 408 -11.99 18.95 12.71
CA SER A 408 -11.03 18.09 13.43
C SER A 408 -10.78 16.75 12.74
N GLY A 409 -11.59 16.38 11.74
CA GLY A 409 -11.35 15.22 10.88
C GLY A 409 -10.13 15.32 9.96
N THR A 410 -9.35 16.40 10.03
CA THR A 410 -8.08 16.61 9.31
C THR A 410 -6.85 16.49 10.21
N GLU A 411 -6.94 15.80 11.36
CA GLU A 411 -5.72 15.41 12.07
C GLU A 411 -5.06 14.22 11.38
N LYS A 412 -3.83 14.45 10.91
CA LYS A 412 -2.93 13.37 10.47
C LYS A 412 -2.76 12.39 11.64
N ALA A 413 -2.93 11.10 11.35
CA ALA A 413 -2.65 10.04 12.29
C ALA A 413 -1.22 10.18 12.88
N PRO A 414 -1.00 9.88 14.16
CA PRO A 414 0.34 9.78 14.71
C PRO A 414 1.13 8.72 13.93
N ALA A 415 2.38 9.04 13.63
CA ALA A 415 3.29 8.11 12.96
C ALA A 415 3.47 6.86 13.84
N LEU A 416 3.20 5.68 13.26
CA LEU A 416 3.62 4.40 13.81
C LEU A 416 5.13 4.26 13.58
N ASP A 417 5.92 4.66 14.57
CA ASP A 417 7.33 4.30 14.64
C ASP A 417 7.43 2.82 15.04
N GLY A 418 7.94 1.97 14.14
CA GLY A 418 8.15 0.56 14.46
C GLY A 418 8.40 -0.44 13.31
N TYR A 419 8.37 -0.04 12.04
CA TYR A 419 8.69 -0.95 10.92
C TYR A 419 9.72 -0.32 9.97
N PRO A 420 10.69 -1.10 9.45
CA PRO A 420 11.67 -0.59 8.51
C PRO A 420 10.95 -0.13 7.23
N LYS A 421 10.93 1.18 7.02
CA LYS A 421 10.53 1.80 5.77
C LYS A 421 11.50 1.35 4.68
N ILE A 422 10.99 0.66 3.67
CA ILE A 422 11.70 0.52 2.40
C ILE A 422 11.64 1.90 1.76
N ASN A 423 12.76 2.62 1.75
CA ASN A 423 12.85 3.90 1.06
C ASN A 423 12.62 3.66 -0.44
N PRO A 424 11.74 4.44 -1.09
CA PRO A 424 11.75 4.51 -2.55
C PRO A 424 13.13 5.00 -3.00
N VAL A 425 13.69 4.35 -4.01
CA VAL A 425 14.87 4.82 -4.74
C VAL A 425 14.59 6.25 -5.18
N GLN A 426 15.38 7.20 -4.69
CA GLN A 426 15.37 8.57 -5.18
C GLN A 426 15.92 8.55 -6.61
N THR A 427 15.08 8.94 -7.57
CA THR A 427 15.57 9.33 -8.90
C THR A 427 16.18 10.71 -8.74
N GLU A 428 17.50 10.79 -8.84
CA GLU A 428 18.25 12.04 -8.81
C GLU A 428 17.95 12.81 -10.11
N GLU A 429 17.41 14.01 -9.97
CA GLU A 429 17.21 14.98 -11.04
C GLU A 429 18.57 15.38 -11.63
N ALA A 430 18.75 15.20 -12.94
CA ALA A 430 19.92 15.67 -13.65
C ALA A 430 19.96 17.22 -13.71
N PRO A 431 21.13 17.87 -13.58
CA PRO A 431 21.23 19.33 -13.60
C PRO A 431 21.00 19.90 -15.01
N GLY A 432 20.31 21.03 -15.06
CA GLY A 432 19.85 21.70 -16.28
C GLY A 432 20.94 22.14 -17.26
N GLU A 433 20.58 22.08 -18.55
CA GLU A 433 21.36 22.60 -19.68
C GLU A 433 21.46 24.15 -19.67
N PRO A 434 22.62 24.71 -20.06
CA PRO A 434 22.77 26.13 -20.32
C PRO A 434 22.21 26.53 -21.70
N VAL A 435 21.70 27.76 -21.79
CA VAL A 435 21.03 28.32 -22.98
C VAL A 435 21.97 29.24 -23.81
N LEU A 436 21.76 29.22 -25.14
CA LEU A 436 22.08 30.18 -26.25
C LEU A 436 23.18 29.75 -27.26
N PRO A 437 23.14 30.18 -28.55
CA PRO A 437 22.17 31.06 -29.25
C PRO A 437 21.61 30.51 -30.60
N LYS A 438 20.59 31.21 -31.14
CA LYS A 438 20.02 30.97 -32.49
C LYS A 438 20.95 31.47 -33.60
N GLU A 439 21.12 30.67 -34.67
CA GLU A 439 21.50 31.16 -36.00
C GLU A 439 20.97 30.26 -37.14
N GLN A 440 20.87 30.85 -38.34
CA GLN A 440 20.05 30.50 -39.51
C GLN A 440 20.83 29.66 -40.59
N PRO A 441 20.29 29.34 -41.79
CA PRO A 441 20.37 28.01 -42.41
C PRO A 441 21.44 27.86 -43.52
N SER A 442 21.85 26.61 -43.79
CA SER A 442 22.61 26.07 -44.97
C SER A 442 23.62 25.03 -44.44
N SER A 443 23.90 23.86 -45.01
CA SER A 443 23.51 23.14 -46.22
C SER A 443 24.02 21.69 -46.06
N GLY A 444 23.34 20.74 -46.70
CA GLY A 444 23.91 19.48 -47.23
C GLY A 444 24.69 18.53 -46.30
N MET A 445 24.00 17.55 -45.72
CA MET A 445 24.48 16.17 -45.56
C MET A 445 23.28 15.23 -45.40
N PRO A 446 23.34 13.96 -45.88
CA PRO A 446 22.19 13.09 -46.00
C PRO A 446 21.64 12.73 -44.61
N ALA A 447 20.31 12.78 -44.49
CA ALA A 447 19.60 12.42 -43.27
C ALA A 447 20.01 11.02 -42.81
N ALA A 448 20.51 10.92 -41.58
CA ALA A 448 20.49 9.66 -40.84
C ALA A 448 19.04 9.17 -40.83
N ASN A 449 18.84 7.99 -41.41
CA ASN A 449 17.54 7.37 -41.62
C ASN A 449 16.81 7.28 -40.27
N LYS A 450 15.76 8.09 -40.08
CA LYS A 450 14.89 8.01 -38.93
C LYS A 450 14.26 6.61 -38.99
N ILE A 451 14.62 5.71 -38.07
CA ILE A 451 14.03 4.36 -38.01
C ILE A 451 12.55 4.56 -37.70
N VAL A 452 11.71 4.56 -38.73
CA VAL A 452 10.25 4.53 -38.59
C VAL A 452 9.92 3.09 -38.24
N LEU A 453 9.58 2.85 -36.97
CA LEU A 453 9.08 1.56 -36.51
C LEU A 453 7.75 1.26 -37.24
N PRO A 454 7.55 0.06 -37.78
CA PRO A 454 6.30 -0.29 -38.47
C PRO A 454 5.12 -0.29 -37.48
N ALA A 455 3.92 -0.01 -38.00
CA ALA A 455 2.70 -0.25 -37.23
C ALA A 455 2.56 -1.76 -36.93
N ILE A 456 2.05 -2.09 -35.75
CA ILE A 456 1.77 -3.47 -35.35
C ILE A 456 0.27 -3.66 -35.17
N THR A 457 -0.27 -4.68 -35.80
CA THR A 457 -1.67 -5.08 -35.60
C THR A 457 -1.74 -6.45 -34.93
N ILE A 458 -2.34 -6.50 -33.74
CA ILE A 458 -2.48 -7.71 -32.94
C ILE A 458 -3.89 -8.27 -33.12
N LEU A 459 -3.99 -9.49 -33.63
CA LEU A 459 -5.25 -10.16 -33.92
C LEU A 459 -5.45 -11.37 -33.01
N ASN A 460 -6.65 -11.50 -32.45
CA ASN A 460 -7.03 -12.65 -31.66
C ASN A 460 -7.46 -13.82 -32.55
N GLY A 461 -6.63 -14.86 -32.63
CA GLY A 461 -6.92 -16.12 -33.32
C GLY A 461 -7.11 -17.32 -32.39
N SER A 462 -7.05 -17.11 -31.07
CA SER A 462 -7.01 -18.17 -30.04
C SER A 462 -8.37 -18.76 -29.68
N GLY A 463 -9.45 -18.02 -29.94
CA GLY A 463 -10.81 -18.36 -29.50
C GLY A 463 -11.12 -18.00 -28.03
N GLN A 464 -10.16 -17.44 -27.30
CA GLN A 464 -10.37 -16.91 -25.95
C GLN A 464 -10.72 -15.42 -25.99
N SER A 465 -11.63 -14.98 -25.13
CA SER A 465 -12.04 -13.58 -25.08
C SER A 465 -10.94 -12.68 -24.49
N GLY A 466 -10.66 -11.56 -25.16
CA GLY A 466 -9.78 -10.50 -24.65
C GLY A 466 -8.26 -10.70 -24.86
N VAL A 467 -7.82 -11.74 -25.57
CA VAL A 467 -6.39 -12.05 -25.73
C VAL A 467 -5.60 -10.94 -26.44
N ALA A 468 -6.10 -10.39 -27.56
CA ALA A 468 -5.44 -9.29 -28.27
C ALA A 468 -5.36 -8.00 -27.43
N ALA A 469 -6.39 -7.71 -26.62
CA ALA A 469 -6.41 -6.54 -25.75
C ALA A 469 -5.39 -6.66 -24.60
N ARG A 470 -5.21 -7.87 -24.05
CA ARG A 470 -4.18 -8.11 -23.02
C ARG A 470 -2.76 -8.03 -23.60
N ALA A 471 -2.58 -8.46 -24.85
CA ALA A 471 -1.29 -8.35 -25.53
C ALA A 471 -0.90 -6.90 -25.85
N LEU A 472 -1.86 -5.97 -25.94
CA LEU A 472 -1.60 -4.55 -26.21
C LEU A 472 -0.62 -3.93 -25.20
N GLU A 473 -0.80 -4.20 -23.91
CA GLU A 473 0.06 -3.65 -22.84
C GLU A 473 1.49 -4.19 -22.94
N PHE A 474 1.63 -5.46 -23.34
CA PHE A 474 2.92 -6.10 -23.55
C PHE A 474 3.69 -5.43 -24.70
N PHE A 475 3.05 -5.24 -25.86
CA PHE A 475 3.69 -4.61 -27.01
C PHE A 475 3.95 -3.11 -26.84
N ALA A 476 3.11 -2.40 -26.09
CA ALA A 476 3.32 -0.99 -25.78
C ALA A 476 4.60 -0.75 -24.95
N SER A 477 4.97 -1.71 -24.09
CA SER A 477 6.21 -1.64 -23.30
C SER A 477 7.49 -1.84 -24.12
N SER A 478 7.38 -2.38 -25.34
CA SER A 478 8.52 -2.69 -26.22
C SER A 478 8.86 -1.58 -27.23
N GLY A 479 8.24 -0.40 -27.09
CA GLY A 479 8.61 0.80 -27.87
C GLY A 479 7.86 1.00 -29.20
N PHE A 480 6.87 0.16 -29.52
CA PHE A 480 6.00 0.37 -30.68
C PHE A 480 4.95 1.45 -30.36
N GLN A 481 4.79 2.43 -31.26
CA GLN A 481 3.90 3.59 -31.02
C GLN A 481 2.52 3.46 -31.69
N GLU A 482 2.41 2.67 -32.76
CA GLU A 482 1.16 2.45 -33.49
C GLU A 482 0.75 0.98 -33.35
N ILE A 483 0.00 0.66 -32.29
CA ILE A 483 -0.47 -0.71 -32.03
C ILE A 483 -2.00 -0.76 -32.14
N ASN A 484 -2.50 -1.55 -33.08
CA ASN A 484 -3.93 -1.83 -33.25
C ASN A 484 -4.27 -3.22 -32.71
N THR A 485 -5.51 -3.41 -32.26
CA THR A 485 -6.01 -4.74 -31.85
C THR A 485 -7.28 -5.11 -32.61
N GLY A 486 -7.50 -6.41 -32.82
CA GLY A 486 -8.68 -6.91 -33.51
C GLY A 486 -8.86 -8.42 -33.38
N ASN A 487 -9.77 -8.96 -34.19
CA ASN A 487 -9.99 -10.40 -34.32
C ASN A 487 -9.33 -10.90 -35.61
N ALA A 488 -8.79 -12.12 -35.56
CA ALA A 488 -8.33 -12.80 -36.76
C ALA A 488 -9.53 -13.29 -37.59
N ASP A 489 -9.25 -13.75 -38.81
CA ASP A 489 -10.21 -14.36 -39.73
C ASP A 489 -10.82 -15.68 -39.21
N ARG A 490 -10.05 -16.42 -38.40
CA ARG A 490 -10.48 -17.63 -37.69
C ARG A 490 -10.00 -17.63 -36.24
N PHE A 491 -10.64 -18.42 -35.38
CA PHE A 491 -10.46 -18.42 -33.92
C PHE A 491 -9.87 -19.74 -33.37
N ASP A 492 -9.30 -20.56 -34.24
CA ASP A 492 -8.77 -21.88 -33.94
C ASP A 492 -7.30 -22.04 -34.37
N TYR A 493 -6.57 -20.94 -34.47
CA TYR A 493 -5.12 -20.97 -34.72
C TYR A 493 -4.43 -21.77 -33.61
N ALA A 494 -3.79 -22.88 -33.97
CA ALA A 494 -3.06 -23.72 -33.03
C ALA A 494 -1.78 -23.03 -32.54
N GLY A 495 -1.08 -22.34 -33.45
CA GLY A 495 0.16 -21.61 -33.19
C GLY A 495 0.03 -20.11 -33.41
N THR A 496 0.90 -19.33 -32.78
CA THR A 496 1.03 -17.89 -32.97
C THR A 496 1.87 -17.60 -34.21
N ILE A 497 1.37 -16.70 -35.06
CA ILE A 497 1.95 -16.42 -36.38
C ILE A 497 2.20 -14.92 -36.50
N ILE A 498 3.39 -14.55 -36.97
CA ILE A 498 3.71 -13.17 -37.38
C ILE A 498 3.77 -13.11 -38.89
N LYS A 499 2.89 -12.30 -39.49
CA LYS A 499 2.90 -11.98 -40.91
C LYS A 499 3.55 -10.62 -41.14
N TYR A 500 4.50 -10.54 -42.06
CA TYR A 500 5.27 -9.32 -42.29
C TYR A 500 5.69 -9.15 -43.76
N PRO A 501 5.74 -7.91 -44.28
CA PRO A 501 6.39 -7.58 -45.55
C PRO A 501 7.89 -7.83 -45.49
N GLN A 502 8.52 -8.26 -46.59
CA GLN A 502 9.95 -8.59 -46.61
C GLN A 502 10.86 -7.43 -46.14
N LYS A 503 10.43 -6.18 -46.35
CA LYS A 503 11.14 -4.98 -45.86
C LYS A 503 11.24 -4.87 -44.33
N TYR A 504 10.40 -5.61 -43.59
CA TYR A 504 10.37 -5.65 -42.12
C TYR A 504 10.86 -6.96 -41.51
N ALA A 505 11.62 -7.78 -42.24
CA ALA A 505 12.08 -9.08 -41.77
C ALA A 505 12.85 -9.02 -40.43
N ALA A 506 13.77 -8.06 -40.28
CA ALA A 506 14.55 -7.90 -39.05
C ALA A 506 13.68 -7.48 -37.85
N GLN A 507 12.67 -6.65 -38.10
CA GLN A 507 11.71 -6.22 -37.08
C GLN A 507 10.78 -7.36 -36.69
N ALA A 508 10.31 -8.16 -37.64
CA ALA A 508 9.48 -9.33 -37.37
C ALA A 508 10.23 -10.38 -36.54
N GLU A 509 11.53 -10.59 -36.82
CA GLU A 509 12.39 -11.45 -36.01
C GLU A 509 12.55 -10.92 -34.57
N ALA A 510 12.78 -9.61 -34.41
CA ALA A 510 12.82 -8.99 -33.09
C ALA A 510 11.49 -9.12 -32.32
N VAL A 511 10.35 -8.95 -33.01
CA VAL A 511 9.01 -9.15 -32.43
C VAL A 511 8.80 -10.60 -32.00
N SER A 512 9.30 -11.58 -32.77
CA SER A 512 9.18 -13.00 -32.42
C SER A 512 9.91 -13.36 -31.13
N GLN A 513 11.06 -12.73 -30.86
CA GLN A 513 11.87 -12.95 -29.65
C GLN A 513 11.21 -12.40 -28.38
N LEU A 514 10.18 -11.57 -28.50
CA LEU A 514 9.40 -11.12 -27.34
C LEU A 514 8.50 -12.24 -26.80
N PHE A 515 8.18 -13.24 -27.61
CA PHE A 515 7.34 -14.34 -27.18
C PHE A 515 8.14 -15.45 -26.50
N PRO A 516 7.68 -15.98 -25.36
CA PRO A 516 8.27 -17.17 -24.73
C PRO A 516 7.83 -18.48 -25.42
N ILE A 517 7.24 -18.40 -26.62
CA ILE A 517 6.73 -19.52 -27.41
C ILE A 517 7.37 -19.52 -28.79
N VAL A 518 7.32 -20.66 -29.49
CA VAL A 518 7.74 -20.74 -30.89
C VAL A 518 6.71 -20.00 -31.75
N VAL A 519 7.15 -18.95 -32.43
CA VAL A 519 6.30 -18.15 -33.32
C VAL A 519 6.65 -18.45 -34.77
N GLU A 520 5.63 -18.72 -35.58
CA GLU A 520 5.81 -18.94 -37.01
C GLU A 520 5.90 -17.59 -37.74
N LEU A 521 6.98 -17.39 -38.49
CA LEU A 521 7.22 -16.19 -39.29
C LEU A 521 6.79 -16.46 -40.74
N MET A 522 5.84 -15.66 -41.25
CA MET A 522 5.35 -15.76 -42.64
C MET A 522 5.52 -14.44 -43.36
N THR A 523 6.08 -14.47 -44.57
CA THR A 523 6.12 -13.29 -45.43
C THR A 523 4.74 -13.01 -46.02
N ASP A 524 4.28 -11.77 -45.90
CA ASP A 524 2.98 -11.32 -46.40
C ASP A 524 3.09 -9.88 -46.93
N GLU A 525 2.99 -9.74 -48.25
CA GLU A 525 3.07 -8.45 -48.95
C GLU A 525 1.71 -7.76 -49.10
N THR A 526 0.62 -8.36 -48.59
CA THR A 526 -0.73 -7.79 -48.74
C THR A 526 -0.96 -6.55 -47.88
N ARG A 527 -0.18 -6.38 -46.82
CA ARG A 527 -0.20 -5.21 -45.93
C ARG A 527 1.20 -4.62 -45.78
N PRO A 528 1.69 -3.86 -46.78
CA PRO A 528 3.09 -3.46 -46.85
C PRO A 528 3.52 -2.53 -45.72
N GLU A 529 2.62 -1.88 -44.99
CA GLU A 529 2.99 -0.88 -43.97
C GLU A 529 2.90 -1.38 -42.52
N GLU A 530 2.55 -2.65 -42.28
CA GLU A 530 2.39 -3.17 -40.91
C GLU A 530 2.90 -4.60 -40.73
N ILE A 531 3.22 -4.94 -39.48
CA ILE A 531 3.44 -6.32 -39.03
C ILE A 531 2.17 -6.81 -38.35
N ILE A 532 1.67 -7.97 -38.74
CA ILE A 532 0.46 -8.56 -38.18
C ILE A 532 0.83 -9.72 -37.27
N VAL A 533 0.40 -9.65 -36.01
CA VAL A 533 0.61 -10.69 -35.01
C VAL A 533 -0.72 -11.40 -34.78
N ILE A 534 -0.83 -12.67 -35.17
CA ILE A 534 -2.02 -13.50 -34.95
C ILE A 534 -1.74 -14.42 -33.76
N LEU A 535 -2.43 -14.17 -32.64
CA LEU A 535 -2.25 -14.91 -31.40
C LEU A 535 -3.05 -16.22 -31.43
N GLY A 536 -2.33 -17.36 -31.38
CA GLY A 536 -2.91 -18.70 -31.38
C GLY A 536 -3.29 -19.19 -29.98
N ARG A 537 -3.74 -20.45 -29.89
CA ARG A 537 -4.08 -21.12 -28.60
C ARG A 537 -2.86 -21.40 -27.74
N ASP A 538 -1.68 -21.47 -28.35
CA ASP A 538 -0.39 -21.55 -27.70
C ASP A 538 -0.01 -20.27 -26.94
N PHE A 539 -0.65 -19.14 -27.27
CA PHE A 539 -0.45 -17.88 -26.58
C PHE A 539 -1.37 -17.74 -25.37
N SER A 540 -0.84 -18.10 -24.20
CA SER A 540 -1.40 -17.68 -22.90
C SER A 540 -0.47 -16.64 -22.28
N LEU A 541 -0.98 -15.43 -22.03
CA LEU A 541 -0.26 -14.44 -21.23
C LEU A 541 -0.14 -14.97 -19.80
N GLN A 542 0.98 -15.62 -19.51
CA GLN A 542 1.47 -15.87 -18.15
C GLN A 542 2.35 -14.68 -17.77
N PHE A 543 1.74 -13.58 -17.34
CA PHE A 543 2.45 -12.48 -16.68
C PHE A 543 1.71 -12.05 -15.41
#